data_AF-A0A317I7D5-F1
#
_entry.id   AF-A0A317I7D5-F1
#
_cell.length_a   1.000
_cell.length_b   1.000
_cell.length_c   1.000
_cell.angle_alpha   90.00
_cell.angle_beta   90.00
_cell.angle_gamma   90.00
#
_symmetry.space_group_name_H-M   'P 1'
#
loop_
_entity.id
_entity.type
_entity.pdbx_description
1 polymer ?
#
loop_
_entity_poly.entity_id
_entity_poly.type
_entity_poly.pdbx_seq_one_letter_code
_entity_poly.pdbx_strand_id
1 'polypeptide(L)'
;MTTRITKIGDRESKRTTLRVEGSLRLEDAQVLESTYKKLRAEKLENVAIDLSGLSFLDSDSASILCRLRDLGVELIGLHFYTQRLIELAENSGE
;
A
#
# COMPACT_ATOMS: atom_id res chain seq x y z
N MET A 1 5.40 -6.82 -13.48
CA MET A 1 4.96 -7.71 -12.38
C MET A 1 3.53 -7.35 -12.02
N THR A 2 2.73 -8.32 -11.60
CA THR A 2 1.35 -8.10 -11.13
C THR A 2 1.34 -7.67 -9.67
N THR A 3 0.35 -6.87 -9.27
CA THR A 3 0.15 -6.48 -7.87
C THR A 3 -0.55 -7.59 -7.11
N ARG A 4 -0.09 -7.87 -5.89
CA ARG A 4 -0.76 -8.75 -4.94
C ARG A 4 -1.24 -7.94 -3.75
N ILE A 5 -2.54 -7.99 -3.48
CA ILE A 5 -3.16 -7.35 -2.32
C ILE A 5 -3.66 -8.46 -1.40
N THR A 6 -3.12 -8.53 -0.19
CA THR A 6 -3.44 -9.58 0.79
C THR A 6 -3.99 -8.93 2.06
N LYS A 7 -5.16 -9.38 2.53
CA LYS A 7 -5.69 -8.97 3.83
C LYS A 7 -5.03 -9.81 4.93
N ILE A 8 -4.25 -9.16 5.77
CA ILE A 8 -3.68 -9.73 6.98
C ILE A 8 -4.63 -9.37 8.13
N GLY A 9 -5.42 -10.36 8.54
CA GLY A 9 -6.25 -10.26 9.73
C GLY A 9 -5.47 -10.75 10.93
N ASP A 10 -5.17 -9.85 11.86
CA ASP A 10 -4.71 -10.24 13.18
C ASP A 10 -5.95 -10.56 14.02
N ARG A 11 -5.97 -11.74 14.65
CA ARG A 11 -7.10 -12.17 15.50
C ARG A 11 -7.13 -11.40 16.83
N GLU A 12 -6.03 -10.80 17.25
CA GLU A 12 -5.93 -10.04 18.50
C GLU A 12 -5.95 -8.52 18.28
N SER A 13 -5.38 -8.03 17.18
CA SER A 13 -5.41 -6.60 16.88
C SER A 13 -6.74 -6.20 16.22
N LYS A 14 -7.44 -5.19 16.76
CA LYS A 14 -8.60 -4.53 16.10
C LYS A 14 -8.25 -3.82 14.78
N ARG A 15 -7.09 -4.11 14.20
CA ARG A 15 -6.52 -3.45 13.02
C ARG A 15 -6.54 -4.42 11.85
N THR A 16 -7.13 -4.00 10.75
CA THR A 16 -7.06 -4.72 9.47
C THR A 16 -5.89 -4.17 8.66
N THR A 17 -4.93 -5.03 8.32
CA THR A 17 -3.79 -4.63 7.49
C THR A 17 -3.95 -5.19 6.08
N LEU A 18 -3.87 -4.32 5.07
CA LEU A 18 -3.81 -4.70 3.66
C LEU A 18 -2.35 -4.63 3.21
N ARG A 19 -1.73 -5.78 2.94
CA ARG A 19 -0.38 -5.84 2.42
C ARG A 19 -0.40 -5.78 0.89
N VAL A 20 0.44 -4.91 0.34
CA VAL A 20 0.55 -4.64 -1.09
C VAL A 20 1.96 -4.99 -1.54
N GLU A 21 2.04 -5.88 -2.51
CA GLU A 21 3.31 -6.38 -3.03
C GLU A 21 3.36 -6.25 -4.55
N GLY A 22 4.53 -5.92 -5.09
CA GLY A 22 4.74 -5.76 -6.52
C GLY A 22 4.56 -4.32 -7.02
N SER A 23 3.93 -4.16 -8.17
CA SER A 23 3.92 -2.89 -8.93
C SER A 23 2.57 -2.18 -8.86
N LEU A 24 2.39 -1.26 -7.91
CA LEU A 24 1.13 -0.54 -7.76
C LEU A 24 0.90 0.45 -8.90
N ARG A 25 -0.07 0.13 -9.75
CA ARG A 25 -0.57 0.97 -10.84
C ARG A 25 -1.96 1.48 -10.52
N LEU A 26 -2.42 2.46 -11.31
CA LEU A 26 -3.70 3.13 -11.09
C LEU A 26 -4.87 2.16 -10.87
N GLU A 27 -4.99 1.12 -11.69
CA GLU A 27 -6.06 0.12 -11.57
C GLU A 27 -6.02 -0.60 -10.22
N ASP A 28 -4.84 -1.02 -9.77
CA ASP A 28 -4.64 -1.69 -8.49
C ASP A 28 -4.90 -0.73 -7.31
N ALA A 29 -4.49 0.53 -7.44
CA ALA A 29 -4.74 1.56 -6.45
C ALA A 29 -6.25 1.87 -6.30
N GLN A 30 -7.01 1.83 -7.40
CA GLN A 30 -8.47 1.94 -7.38
C GLN A 30 -9.15 0.74 -6.69
N VAL A 31 -8.61 -0.47 -6.86
CA VAL A 31 -9.06 -1.67 -6.13
C VAL A 31 -8.81 -1.50 -4.63
N LEU A 32 -7.64 -0.97 -4.25
CA LEU A 32 -7.30 -0.64 -2.86
C LEU A 32 -8.28 0.37 -2.26
N GLU A 33 -8.58 1.45 -2.98
CA GLU A 33 -9.51 2.48 -2.53
C GLU A 33 -10.93 1.92 -2.34
N SER A 34 -11.38 1.09 -3.28
CA SER A 34 -12.68 0.41 -3.21
C SER A 34 -12.73 -0.59 -2.05
N THR A 35 -11.64 -1.30 -1.80
CA THR A 35 -11.54 -2.24 -0.66
C THR A 35 -11.60 -1.50 0.66
N TYR A 36 -10.87 -0.38 0.80
CA TYR A 36 -10.94 0.47 1.98
C TYR A 36 -12.36 1.00 2.24
N LYS A 37 -13.05 1.50 1.20
CA LYS A 37 -14.43 1.98 1.32
C LYS A 37 -15.38 0.90 1.85
N LYS A 38 -15.21 -0.35 1.41
CA LYS A 38 -15.98 -1.50 1.92
C LYS A 38 -15.67 -1.79 3.38
N LEU A 39 -14.39 -1.84 3.76
CA LEU A 39 -13.97 -2.07 5.16
C LEU A 39 -14.49 -0.96 6.10
N ARG A 40 -14.49 0.29 5.64
CA ARG A 40 -15.05 1.42 6.38
C ARG A 40 -16.57 1.29 6.56
N ALA A 41 -17.29 0.83 5.53
CA ALA A 41 -18.72 0.55 5.62
C ALA A 41 -19.03 -0.59 6.62
N GLU A 42 -18.13 -1.55 6.76
CA GLU A 42 -18.17 -2.63 7.76
C GLU A 42 -17.79 -2.17 9.19
N LYS A 43 -17.60 -0.86 9.42
CA LYS A 43 -17.17 -0.25 10.70
C LYS A 43 -15.81 -0.74 11.20
N LEU A 44 -14.90 -1.15 10.31
CA LEU A 44 -13.51 -1.38 10.67
C LEU A 44 -12.78 -0.03 10.73
N GLU A 45 -12.63 0.50 11.95
CA GLU A 45 -12.11 1.85 12.19
C GLU A 45 -10.58 1.95 12.02
N ASN A 46 -9.86 0.83 12.12
CA ASN A 46 -8.40 0.80 12.06
C ASN A 46 -7.92 0.00 10.84
N VAL A 47 -7.81 0.66 9.69
CA VAL A 47 -7.22 0.05 8.48
C VAL A 47 -5.81 0.60 8.28
N ALA A 48 -4.86 -0.31 8.09
CA ALA A 48 -3.49 0.01 7.68
C ALA A 48 -3.20 -0.60 6.31
N ILE A 49 -2.35 0.05 5.52
CA ILE A 49 -1.82 -0.48 4.26
C ILE A 49 -0.32 -0.64 4.42
N ASP A 50 0.15 -1.89 4.32
CA ASP A 50 1.57 -2.23 4.32
C ASP A 50 2.10 -2.22 2.88
N LEU A 51 3.00 -1.28 2.61
CA LEU A 51 3.63 -1.01 1.31
C LEU A 51 5.08 -1.53 1.24
N SER A 52 5.55 -2.26 2.25
CA SER A 52 6.93 -2.80 2.31
C SER A 52 7.27 -3.74 1.15
N GLY A 53 6.24 -4.37 0.55
CA GLY A 53 6.38 -5.25 -0.61
C GLY A 53 6.38 -4.53 -1.96
N LEU A 54 6.26 -3.21 -2.01
CA LEU A 54 6.24 -2.48 -3.28
C LEU A 54 7.61 -2.51 -3.97
N SER A 55 7.55 -2.68 -5.29
CA SER A 55 8.68 -2.57 -6.22
C SER A 55 8.50 -1.45 -7.24
N PHE A 56 7.28 -0.91 -7.38
CA PHE A 56 6.98 0.21 -8.27
C PHE A 56 5.75 0.98 -7.76
N LEU A 57 5.78 2.30 -7.93
CA LEU A 57 4.69 3.23 -7.64
C LEU A 57 4.71 4.37 -8.67
N ASP A 58 3.60 4.58 -9.38
CA ASP A 58 3.43 5.75 -10.26
C ASP A 58 2.77 6.93 -9.53
N SER A 59 2.81 8.12 -10.14
CA SER A 59 2.25 9.36 -9.59
C SER A 59 0.75 9.30 -9.35
N ASP A 60 0.02 8.61 -10.22
CA ASP A 60 -1.43 8.50 -10.14
C ASP A 60 -1.82 7.62 -8.95
N SER A 61 -1.14 6.49 -8.77
CA SER A 61 -1.30 5.59 -7.63
C SER A 61 -0.86 6.25 -6.32
N ALA A 62 0.23 7.02 -6.33
CA ALA A 62 0.67 7.80 -5.18
C ALA A 62 -0.39 8.82 -4.75
N SER A 63 -1.06 9.45 -5.72
CA SER A 63 -2.16 10.38 -5.44
C SER A 63 -3.34 9.68 -4.75
N ILE A 64 -3.64 8.43 -5.11
CA ILE A 64 -4.66 7.62 -4.42
C ILE A 64 -4.22 7.31 -2.98
N LEU A 65 -2.98 6.89 -2.76
CA LEU A 65 -2.46 6.60 -1.43
C LEU A 65 -2.51 7.84 -0.52
N CYS A 66 -2.17 9.03 -1.05
CA CYS A 66 -2.32 10.29 -0.33
C CYS A 66 -3.77 10.54 0.11
N ARG A 67 -4.75 10.36 -0.79
CA ARG A 67 -6.17 10.51 -0.42
C ARG A 67 -6.59 9.51 0.65
N LEU A 68 -6.13 8.27 0.57
CA LEU A 68 -6.41 7.24 1.59
C LEU A 68 -5.83 7.61 2.95
N ARG A 69 -4.59 8.12 2.98
CA ARG A 69 -3.97 8.65 4.21
C ARG A 69 -4.80 9.79 4.80
N ASP A 70 -5.26 10.73 3.97
CA ASP A 70 -6.05 11.87 4.44
C ASP A 70 -7.44 11.45 4.96
N LEU A 71 -7.94 10.28 4.53
CA LEU A 71 -9.14 9.63 5.07
C LEU A 71 -8.89 8.85 6.39
N GLY A 72 -7.66 8.83 6.88
CA GLY A 72 -7.26 8.19 8.14
C GLY A 72 -6.64 6.81 7.99
N VAL A 73 -6.26 6.39 6.79
CA VAL A 73 -5.53 5.12 6.59
C VAL A 73 -4.07 5.28 7.00
N GLU A 74 -3.57 4.35 7.80
CA GLU A 74 -2.15 4.28 8.15
C GLU A 74 -1.36 3.65 6.99
N LEU A 75 -0.38 4.36 6.43
CA LEU A 75 0.52 3.84 5.41
C LEU A 75 1.83 3.39 6.08
N ILE A 76 2.19 2.12 5.93
CA ILE A 76 3.34 1.50 6.58
C ILE A 76 4.35 1.05 5.51
N GLY A 77 5.64 1.12 5.81
CA GLY A 77 6.67 0.47 4.99
C GLY A 77 7.03 1.16 3.68
N LEU A 78 6.52 2.38 3.41
CA LEU A 78 6.88 3.12 2.19
C LEU A 78 8.39 3.43 2.09
N HIS A 79 9.09 3.57 3.22
CA HIS A 79 10.53 3.82 3.25
C HIS A 79 11.36 2.67 2.62
N PHE A 80 10.88 1.42 2.67
CA PHE A 80 11.55 0.28 2.02
C PHE A 80 11.60 0.43 0.49
N TYR A 81 10.56 1.06 -0.09
CA TYR A 81 10.55 1.36 -1.51
C TYR A 81 11.64 2.38 -1.86
N THR A 82 11.77 3.45 -1.08
CA THR A 82 12.84 4.46 -1.28
C THR A 82 14.23 3.85 -1.12
N GLN A 83 14.45 3.00 -0.11
CA GLN A 83 15.71 2.28 0.07
C GLN A 83 16.07 1.43 -1.15
N ARG A 84 15.12 0.65 -1.66
CA ARG A 84 15.32 -0.14 -2.89
C ARG A 84 15.68 0.71 -4.11
N LEU A 85 15.07 1.89 -4.26
CA LEU A 85 15.40 2.79 -5.37
C LEU A 85 16.83 3.31 -5.26
N ILE A 86 17.30 3.61 -4.04
CA ILE A 86 18.69 4.02 -3.79
C ILE A 86 19.63 2.87 -4.14
N GLU A 87 19.38 1.66 -3.61
CA GLU A 87 20.19 0.46 -3.89
C GLU A 87 20.27 0.16 -5.40
N LEU A 88 19.16 0.33 -6.12
CA LEU A 88 19.13 0.12 -7.57
C LEU A 88 19.96 1.17 -8.32
N ALA A 89 19.91 2.43 -7.90
CA ALA A 89 20.69 3.51 -8.50
C ALA A 89 22.19 3.32 -8.25
N GLU A 90 22.58 2.86 -7.05
CA GLU A 90 23.97 2.54 -6.71
C GLU A 90 24.50 1.36 -7.55
N ASN A 91 23.71 0.29 -7.72
CA ASN A 91 24.09 -0.90 -8.48
C ASN A 91 24.05 -0.72 -10.01
N SER A 92 23.40 0.34 -10.53
CA SER A 92 23.33 0.61 -11.98
C SER A 92 24.53 1.41 -12.51
N GLY A 93 25.45 1.83 -11.62
CA GLY A 93 26.63 2.61 -11.93
C GLY A 93 27.93 1.82 -12.17
N GLU A 94 27.86 0.48 -12.20
CA GLU A 94 28.98 -0.44 -12.48
C GLU A 94 28.98 -0.99 -13.91
#